data_AF-A0A2G5J4C1-F1
#
_entry.id   AF-A0A2G5J4C1-F1
#
_cell.length_a   1.000
_cell.length_b   1.000
_cell.length_c   1.000
_cell.angle_alpha   90.00
_cell.angle_beta   90.00
_cell.angle_gamma   90.00
#
_symmetry.space_group_name_H-M   'P 1'
#
loop_
_entity.id
_entity.type
_entity.pdbx_description
1 polymer ?
#
loop_
_entity_poly.entity_id
_entity_poly.type
_entity_poly.pdbx_seq_one_letter_code
_entity_poly.pdbx_strand_id
1 'polypeptide(L)'
;MRGNLMPRLARLDAGEGDKPLDALVVSYAGLCRVSHADRATQLIPASVLAPATGAGTLVVEQRSGDTIAAHFLDAINDPATARLLAVERGVLAQLKGNCQTACSVHAHYTDKPHRIRVDAAVFHPSDGDAIHVAATGPADDLGGLVENITQLLHGEGVERLLPR
;
A
#
# COMPACT_ATOMS: atom_id res chain seq x y z
N MET A 1 -12.36 13.99 -1.62
CA MET A 1 -11.99 14.61 -2.92
C MET A 1 -11.75 13.50 -3.95
N ARG A 2 -12.13 13.69 -5.22
CA ARG A 2 -11.96 12.69 -6.32
C ARG A 2 -11.40 13.40 -7.58
N GLY A 3 -10.96 12.63 -8.58
CA GLY A 3 -10.39 13.15 -9.84
C GLY A 3 -8.87 12.96 -9.97
N ASN A 4 -8.27 13.36 -11.08
CA ASN A 4 -6.83 13.25 -11.32
C ASN A 4 -6.00 14.16 -10.39
N LEU A 5 -4.68 13.94 -10.32
CA LEU A 5 -3.78 14.70 -9.45
C LEU A 5 -3.74 16.20 -9.81
N MET A 6 -3.67 16.55 -11.10
CA MET A 6 -3.55 17.95 -11.53
C MET A 6 -4.76 18.83 -11.12
N PRO A 7 -6.03 18.41 -11.35
CA PRO A 7 -7.17 19.16 -10.83
C PRO A 7 -7.20 19.30 -9.31
N ARG A 8 -6.63 18.33 -8.57
CA ARG A 8 -6.55 18.40 -7.11
C ARG A 8 -5.52 19.43 -6.66
N LEU A 9 -4.36 19.48 -7.31
CA LEU A 9 -3.33 20.49 -7.06
C LEU A 9 -3.85 21.89 -7.39
N ALA A 10 -4.52 22.07 -8.53
CA ALA A 10 -5.13 23.35 -8.90
C ALA A 10 -6.16 23.83 -7.87
N ARG A 11 -6.92 22.92 -7.28
CA ARG A 11 -7.87 23.24 -6.19
C ARG A 11 -7.19 23.63 -4.88
N LEU A 12 -6.06 23.01 -4.55
CA LEU A 12 -5.23 23.42 -3.41
C LEU A 12 -4.68 24.83 -3.65
N ASP A 13 -4.18 25.09 -4.86
CA ASP A 13 -3.59 26.39 -5.25
C ASP A 13 -4.62 27.52 -5.29
N ALA A 14 -5.87 27.22 -5.62
CA ALA A 14 -6.93 28.21 -5.67
C ALA A 14 -7.21 28.86 -4.30
N GLY A 15 -6.99 28.14 -3.19
CA GLY A 15 -7.19 28.65 -1.81
C GLY A 15 -8.62 29.06 -1.44
N GLU A 16 -9.52 29.19 -2.42
CA GLU A 16 -10.84 29.81 -2.32
C GLU A 16 -11.88 29.01 -3.15
N GLY A 17 -13.16 29.04 -2.74
CA GLY A 17 -14.27 28.35 -3.41
C GLY A 17 -15.22 27.63 -2.44
N ASP A 18 -16.21 26.89 -2.94
CA ASP A 18 -17.25 26.24 -2.11
C ASP A 18 -16.69 25.25 -1.06
N LYS A 19 -15.49 24.71 -1.30
CA LYS A 19 -14.77 23.79 -0.42
C LYS A 19 -13.25 24.04 -0.55
N PRO A 20 -12.70 25.06 0.12
CA PRO A 20 -11.27 25.34 0.11
C PRO A 20 -10.50 24.21 0.80
N LEU A 21 -9.23 24.05 0.45
CA LEU A 21 -8.35 23.01 1.00
C LEU A 21 -7.16 23.66 1.69
N ASP A 22 -6.99 23.39 2.98
CA ASP A 22 -5.78 23.84 3.71
C ASP A 22 -4.57 22.95 3.41
N ALA A 23 -4.82 21.66 3.13
CA ALA A 23 -3.81 20.67 2.85
C ALA A 23 -4.31 19.57 1.92
N LEU A 24 -3.37 18.89 1.27
CA LEU A 24 -3.63 17.77 0.40
C LEU A 24 -2.67 16.61 0.69
N VAL A 25 -3.21 15.47 1.14
CA VAL A 25 -2.46 14.22 1.26
C VAL A 25 -2.54 13.44 -0.05
N VAL A 26 -1.38 13.21 -0.68
CA VAL A 26 -1.23 12.48 -1.94
C VAL A 26 -0.02 11.56 -1.90
N SER A 27 0.01 10.58 -2.80
CA SER A 27 1.18 9.71 -2.96
C SER A 27 2.38 10.50 -3.50
N TYR A 28 3.51 10.40 -2.79
CA TYR A 28 4.77 10.98 -3.25
C TYR A 28 5.24 10.39 -4.58
N ALA A 29 5.13 9.07 -4.76
CA ALA A 29 5.41 8.42 -6.03
C ALA A 29 4.53 8.95 -7.18
N GLY A 30 3.28 9.31 -6.89
CA GLY A 30 2.39 9.96 -7.84
C GLY A 30 2.90 11.34 -8.27
N LEU A 31 3.36 12.16 -7.33
CA LEU A 31 3.96 13.48 -7.60
C LEU A 31 5.26 13.36 -8.43
N CYS A 32 6.15 12.43 -8.06
CA CYS A 32 7.40 12.21 -8.80
C CYS A 32 7.15 11.85 -10.27
N ARG A 33 6.17 10.98 -10.54
CA ARG A 33 5.84 10.53 -11.91
C ARG A 33 5.31 11.63 -12.81
N VAL A 34 4.75 12.69 -12.23
CA VAL A 34 4.25 13.86 -12.97
C VAL A 34 5.16 15.08 -12.82
N SER A 35 6.40 14.88 -12.37
CA SER A 35 7.40 15.94 -12.22
C SER A 35 6.99 17.08 -11.27
N HIS A 36 6.25 16.75 -10.20
CA HIS A 36 5.81 17.69 -9.17
C HIS A 36 6.29 17.29 -7.76
N ALA A 37 7.42 16.59 -7.65
CA ALA A 37 7.97 16.16 -6.37
C ALA A 37 8.31 17.34 -5.43
N ASP A 38 8.69 18.48 -6.01
CA ASP A 38 8.98 19.77 -5.36
C ASP A 38 7.78 20.35 -4.59
N ARG A 39 6.57 19.95 -4.96
CA ARG A 39 5.33 20.36 -4.27
C ARG A 39 5.15 19.69 -2.90
N ALA A 40 5.89 18.62 -2.60
CA ALA A 40 5.78 17.90 -1.33
C ALA A 40 6.39 18.73 -0.19
N THR A 41 5.52 19.34 0.63
CA THR A 41 5.96 20.13 1.80
C THR A 41 6.38 19.27 2.99
N GLN A 42 5.87 18.04 3.07
CA GLN A 42 6.21 17.08 4.12
C GLN A 42 6.06 15.64 3.59
N LEU A 43 7.10 14.83 3.81
CA LEU A 43 7.01 13.38 3.65
C LEU A 43 6.56 12.78 4.99
N ILE A 44 5.46 12.02 4.96
CA ILE A 44 4.92 11.38 6.16
C ILE A 44 5.62 10.03 6.33
N PRO A 45 6.32 9.78 7.45
CA PRO A 45 6.95 8.49 7.69
C PRO A 45 5.91 7.37 7.76
N ALA A 46 6.28 6.16 7.32
CA ALA A 46 5.41 4.98 7.40
C ALA A 46 4.99 4.63 8.84
N SER A 47 5.81 5.01 9.83
CA SER A 47 5.50 4.87 11.25
C SER A 47 4.40 5.83 11.75
N VAL A 48 4.10 6.89 11.00
CA VAL A 48 3.06 7.88 11.31
C VAL A 48 1.80 7.60 10.49
N LEU A 49 1.95 7.37 9.19
CA LEU A 49 0.85 7.00 8.30
C LEU A 49 1.30 5.82 7.44
N ALA A 50 0.76 4.65 7.76
CA ALA A 50 1.08 3.44 7.03
C ALA A 50 0.61 3.58 5.56
N PRO A 51 1.46 3.27 4.56
CA PRO A 51 1.11 3.42 3.16
C PRO A 51 0.03 2.42 2.75
N ALA A 52 -0.78 2.76 1.74
CA ALA A 52 -1.69 1.78 1.16
C ALA A 52 -0.93 0.56 0.62
N THR A 53 -1.55 -0.62 0.64
CA THR A 53 -1.01 -1.85 0.06
C THR A 53 -0.56 -1.61 -1.39
N GLY A 54 0.71 -1.92 -1.70
CA GLY A 54 1.31 -1.71 -3.01
C GLY A 54 1.59 -0.26 -3.39
N ALA A 55 1.55 0.69 -2.44
CA ALA A 55 1.81 2.09 -2.73
C ALA A 55 3.21 2.28 -3.34
N GLY A 56 3.25 3.01 -4.47
CA GLY A 56 4.50 3.26 -5.17
C GLY A 56 4.90 2.19 -6.18
N THR A 57 4.26 1.01 -6.16
CA THR A 57 4.56 -0.08 -7.10
C THR A 57 3.77 0.05 -8.40
N LEU A 58 4.38 -0.30 -9.53
CA LEU A 58 3.70 -0.47 -10.82
C LEU A 58 3.54 -1.96 -11.10
N VAL A 59 2.35 -2.36 -11.51
CA VAL A 59 2.02 -3.72 -11.90
C VAL A 59 1.62 -3.70 -13.36
N VAL A 60 2.22 -4.58 -14.17
CA VAL A 60 1.84 -4.79 -15.56
C VAL A 60 1.09 -6.11 -15.64
N GLU A 61 -0.17 -6.05 -16.07
CA GLU A 61 -0.97 -7.25 -16.30
C GLU A 61 -0.78 -7.75 -17.72
N GLN A 62 -0.69 -9.07 -17.86
CA GLN A 62 -0.57 -9.75 -19.13
C GLN A 62 -1.57 -10.89 -19.24
N ARG A 63 -1.83 -11.34 -20.47
CA ARG A 63 -2.74 -12.46 -20.69
C ARG A 63 -2.07 -13.76 -20.26
N SER A 64 -2.79 -14.58 -19.49
CA SER A 64 -2.30 -15.92 -19.13
C SER A 64 -1.89 -16.73 -20.38
N GLY A 65 -0.69 -17.29 -20.35
CA GLY A 65 -0.11 -18.08 -21.44
C GLY A 65 0.61 -17.28 -22.54
N ASP A 66 0.63 -15.94 -22.48
CA ASP A 66 1.39 -15.12 -23.44
C ASP A 66 2.89 -15.12 -23.10
N THR A 67 3.62 -16.08 -23.67
CA THR A 67 5.05 -16.28 -23.43
C THR A 67 5.90 -15.15 -24.02
N ILE A 68 5.42 -14.48 -25.07
CA ILE A 68 6.12 -13.34 -25.69
C ILE A 68 6.06 -12.16 -24.73
N ALA A 69 4.87 -11.83 -24.22
CA ALA A 69 4.73 -10.78 -23.21
C ALA A 69 5.55 -11.10 -21.96
N ALA A 70 5.48 -12.34 -21.45
CA ALA A 70 6.24 -12.77 -20.28
C ALA A 70 7.75 -12.51 -20.43
N HIS A 71 8.33 -12.86 -21.59
CA HIS A 71 9.75 -12.64 -21.86
C HIS A 71 10.18 -11.16 -21.73
N PHE A 72 9.37 -10.23 -22.25
CA PHE A 72 9.67 -8.80 -22.13
C PHE A 72 9.44 -8.27 -20.71
N LEU A 73 8.41 -8.77 -20.02
CA LEU A 73 8.09 -8.34 -18.65
C LEU A 73 9.15 -8.81 -17.65
N ASP A 74 9.73 -9.99 -17.84
CA ASP A 74 10.83 -10.50 -17.00
C ASP A 74 12.03 -9.55 -17.01
N ALA A 75 12.30 -8.86 -18.12
CA ALA A 75 13.43 -7.93 -18.24
C ALA A 75 13.24 -6.63 -17.43
N ILE A 76 12.00 -6.24 -17.11
CA ILE A 76 11.69 -5.01 -16.35
C ILE A 76 11.21 -5.30 -14.93
N ASN A 77 10.99 -6.56 -14.58
CA ASN A 77 10.53 -6.96 -13.26
C ASN A 77 11.66 -6.80 -12.24
N ASP A 78 11.35 -6.19 -11.09
CA ASP A 78 12.23 -6.19 -9.92
C ASP A 78 11.83 -7.32 -8.96
N PRO A 79 12.62 -8.40 -8.84
CA PRO A 79 12.25 -9.54 -8.00
C PRO A 79 12.14 -9.18 -6.51
N ALA A 80 12.86 -8.14 -6.05
CA ALA A 80 12.80 -7.71 -4.66
C ALA A 80 11.42 -7.10 -4.35
N THR A 81 10.98 -6.12 -5.15
CA THR A 81 9.66 -5.49 -5.06
C THR A 81 8.54 -6.49 -5.30
N ALA A 82 8.69 -7.42 -6.26
CA ALA A 82 7.68 -8.44 -6.55
C ALA A 82 7.40 -9.33 -5.32
N ARG A 83 8.44 -9.73 -4.57
CA ARG A 83 8.27 -10.51 -3.33
C ARG A 83 7.55 -9.73 -2.24
N LEU A 84 7.93 -8.47 -2.01
CA LEU A 84 7.29 -7.60 -1.03
C LEU A 84 5.81 -7.40 -1.37
N LEU A 85 5.51 -7.05 -2.63
CA LEU A 85 4.16 -6.85 -3.11
C LEU A 85 3.31 -8.13 -3.02
N ALA A 86 3.90 -9.30 -3.27
CA ALA A 86 3.19 -10.58 -3.16
C ALA A 86 2.69 -10.82 -1.72
N VAL A 87 3.51 -10.49 -0.71
CA VAL A 87 3.10 -10.58 0.70
C VAL A 87 2.01 -9.55 1.01
N GLU A 88 2.21 -8.29 0.61
CA GLU A 88 1.23 -7.23 0.84
C GLU A 88 -0.15 -7.55 0.27
N ARG A 89 -0.18 -7.99 -1.00
CA ARG A 89 -1.41 -8.39 -1.69
C ARG A 89 -2.00 -9.67 -1.13
N GLY A 90 -1.17 -10.62 -0.70
CA GLY A 90 -1.61 -11.87 -0.10
C GLY A 90 -2.42 -11.63 1.17
N VAL A 91 -1.92 -10.79 2.08
CA VAL A 91 -2.64 -10.41 3.31
C VAL A 91 -3.94 -9.68 2.96
N LEU A 92 -3.90 -8.67 2.09
CA LEU A 92 -5.10 -7.92 1.71
C LEU A 92 -6.17 -8.84 1.09
N ALA A 93 -5.76 -9.81 0.26
CA ALA A 93 -6.66 -10.77 -0.36
C ALA A 93 -7.30 -11.71 0.66
N GLN A 94 -6.56 -12.18 1.67
CA GLN A 94 -7.11 -13.04 2.73
C GLN A 94 -8.13 -12.28 3.60
N LEU A 95 -7.92 -10.97 3.81
CA LEU A 95 -8.89 -10.08 4.47
C LEU A 95 -10.10 -9.75 3.57
N LYS A 96 -10.15 -10.24 2.33
CA LYS A 96 -11.12 -9.86 1.29
C LYS A 96 -11.20 -8.35 1.07
N GLY A 97 -10.10 -7.65 1.34
CA GLY A 97 -10.00 -6.21 1.23
C GLY A 97 -9.89 -5.75 -0.22
N ASN A 98 -10.22 -4.48 -0.44
CA ASN A 98 -10.09 -3.80 -1.72
C ASN A 98 -9.60 -2.36 -1.50
N CYS A 99 -9.56 -1.56 -2.57
CA CYS A 99 -9.05 -0.18 -2.52
C CYS A 99 -9.85 0.78 -1.61
N GLN A 100 -11.03 0.40 -1.14
CA GLN A 100 -11.85 1.16 -0.21
C GLN A 100 -11.77 0.62 1.22
N THR A 101 -11.19 -0.56 1.42
CA THR A 101 -10.92 -1.08 2.75
C THR A 101 -9.89 -0.17 3.41
N ALA A 102 -10.19 0.32 4.61
CA ALA A 102 -9.26 1.10 5.42
C ALA A 102 -8.19 0.17 6.02
N CYS A 103 -7.34 -0.35 5.14
CA CYS A 103 -6.29 -1.32 5.45
C CYS A 103 -4.97 -0.88 4.81
N SER A 104 -3.90 -1.10 5.54
CA SER A 104 -2.52 -0.96 5.09
C SER A 104 -1.81 -2.28 5.32
N VAL A 105 -1.08 -2.74 4.31
CA VAL A 105 -0.09 -3.81 4.47
C VAL A 105 1.17 -3.33 3.77
N HIS A 106 2.25 -3.18 4.53
CA HIS A 106 3.51 -2.67 4.04
C HIS A 106 4.63 -3.65 4.39
N ALA A 107 5.29 -4.18 3.36
CA ALA A 107 6.39 -5.12 3.51
C ALA A 107 7.72 -4.46 3.12
N HIS A 108 8.77 -4.69 3.90
CA HIS A 108 10.11 -4.21 3.58
C HIS A 108 11.18 -5.20 4.06
N TYR A 109 12.34 -5.19 3.40
CA TYR A 109 13.50 -5.93 3.88
C TYR A 109 14.05 -5.28 5.15
N THR A 110 14.41 -6.10 6.12
CA THR A 110 15.09 -5.63 7.34
C THR A 110 16.60 -5.54 7.13
N ASP A 111 17.33 -4.99 8.10
CA ASP A 111 18.80 -5.01 8.11
C ASP A 111 19.39 -6.44 8.20
N LYS A 112 18.59 -7.42 8.62
CA LYS A 112 19.00 -8.83 8.62
C LYS A 112 18.85 -9.42 7.22
N PRO A 113 19.86 -10.16 6.73
CA PRO A 113 19.82 -10.74 5.40
C PRO A 113 18.64 -11.70 5.24
N HIS A 114 17.98 -11.65 4.08
CA HIS A 114 16.85 -12.51 3.72
C HIS A 114 15.67 -12.48 4.71
N ARG A 115 15.41 -11.34 5.33
CA ARG A 115 14.28 -11.14 6.24
C ARG A 115 13.38 -10.01 5.77
N ILE A 116 12.09 -10.30 5.67
CA ILE A 116 11.04 -9.32 5.37
C ILE A 116 10.27 -9.05 6.66
N ARG A 117 10.07 -7.77 6.97
CA ARG A 117 9.10 -7.31 7.95
C ARG A 117 7.83 -6.88 7.24
N VAL A 118 6.70 -7.26 7.81
CA VAL A 118 5.37 -6.83 7.36
C VAL A 118 4.72 -6.07 8.51
N ASP A 119 4.29 -4.84 8.24
CA ASP A 119 3.47 -4.03 9.13
C ASP A 119 2.07 -3.94 8.50
N ALA A 120 1.06 -4.38 9.24
CA ALA A 120 -0.32 -4.38 8.81
C ALA A 120 -1.18 -3.58 9.78
N ALA A 121 -2.12 -2.80 9.24
CA ALA A 121 -3.06 -2.03 10.02
C ALA A 121 -4.44 -2.04 9.38
N VAL A 122 -5.49 -2.24 10.17
CA VAL A 122 -6.89 -2.10 9.74
C VAL A 122 -7.56 -1.10 10.65
N PHE A 123 -8.33 -0.18 10.06
CA PHE A 123 -8.95 0.93 10.76
C PHE A 123 -10.47 0.89 10.56
N HIS A 124 -11.22 1.22 11.59
CA HIS A 124 -12.63 1.50 11.46
C HIS A 124 -12.81 2.95 10.96
N PRO A 125 -13.59 3.17 9.87
CA PRO A 125 -13.56 4.43 9.14
C PRO A 125 -14.23 5.61 9.86
N SER A 126 -15.00 5.38 10.95
CA SER A 126 -15.78 6.44 11.60
C SER A 126 -15.32 6.84 12.99
N ASP A 127 -14.76 5.93 13.78
CA ASP A 127 -14.35 6.19 15.17
C ASP A 127 -12.84 6.11 15.40
N GLY A 128 -12.09 5.65 14.40
CA GLY A 128 -10.64 5.53 14.47
C GLY A 128 -10.13 4.34 15.28
N ASP A 129 -10.98 3.37 15.65
CA ASP A 129 -10.49 2.09 16.19
C ASP A 129 -9.56 1.44 15.16
N ALA A 130 -8.49 0.81 15.64
CA ALA A 130 -7.45 0.29 14.78
C ALA A 130 -6.80 -0.95 15.39
N ILE A 131 -6.52 -1.93 14.53
CA ILE A 131 -5.64 -3.06 14.87
C ILE A 131 -4.35 -2.88 14.08
N HIS A 132 -3.24 -2.97 14.80
CA HIS A 132 -1.90 -2.96 14.23
C HIS A 132 -1.20 -4.26 14.57
N VAL A 133 -0.70 -4.96 13.57
CA VAL A 133 0.11 -6.17 13.77
C VAL A 133 1.38 -6.06 12.93
N ALA A 134 2.43 -6.74 13.38
CA ALA A 134 3.63 -6.86 12.59
C ALA A 134 4.34 -8.18 12.85
N ALA A 135 4.98 -8.71 11.81
CA ALA A 135 5.78 -9.91 11.90
C ALA A 135 7.03 -9.77 11.04
N THR A 136 8.03 -10.60 11.32
CA THR A 136 9.24 -10.70 10.51
C THR A 136 9.54 -12.16 10.24
N GLY A 137 9.81 -12.48 8.98
CA GLY A 137 9.96 -13.85 8.51
C GLY A 137 10.95 -13.96 7.36
N PRO A 138 11.23 -15.20 6.93
CA PRO A 138 12.14 -15.48 5.83
C PRO A 138 11.64 -14.90 4.51
N ALA A 139 12.53 -14.36 3.68
CA ALA A 139 12.16 -13.82 2.36
C ALA A 139 11.82 -14.89 1.30
N ASP A 140 12.08 -16.17 1.62
CA ASP A 140 11.73 -17.35 0.83
C ASP A 140 10.44 -18.04 1.30
N ASP A 141 9.86 -17.63 2.44
CA ASP A 141 8.58 -18.11 2.95
C ASP A 141 7.52 -16.99 2.98
N LEU A 142 7.15 -16.53 1.77
CA LEU A 142 6.13 -15.50 1.61
C LEU A 142 4.75 -15.98 2.08
N GLY A 143 4.43 -17.26 1.85
CA GLY A 143 3.16 -17.87 2.26
C GLY A 143 3.00 -17.88 3.77
N GLY A 144 4.01 -18.36 4.50
CA GLY A 144 4.00 -18.36 5.96
C GLY A 144 3.94 -16.94 6.56
N LEU A 145 4.58 -15.96 5.91
CA LEU A 145 4.44 -14.54 6.30
C LEU A 145 3.00 -14.03 6.15
N VAL A 146 2.36 -14.33 5.02
CA VAL A 146 0.96 -13.94 4.77
C VAL A 146 0.04 -14.58 5.80
N GLU A 147 0.16 -15.90 6.01
CA GLU A 147 -0.68 -16.63 6.97
C GLU A 147 -0.51 -16.11 8.39
N ASN A 148 0.72 -15.86 8.82
CA ASN A 148 1.01 -15.35 10.16
C ASN A 148 0.38 -13.96 10.39
N ILE A 149 0.57 -13.01 9.47
CA ILE A 149 -0.03 -11.67 9.59
C ILE A 149 -1.56 -11.75 9.63
N THR A 150 -2.16 -12.55 8.77
CA THR A 150 -3.62 -12.73 8.74
C THR A 150 -4.13 -13.35 10.04
N GLN A 151 -3.45 -14.37 10.58
CA GLN A 151 -3.80 -14.98 11.86
C GLN A 151 -3.69 -13.98 13.02
N LEU A 152 -2.66 -13.13 13.05
CA LEU A 152 -2.53 -12.07 14.05
C LEU A 152 -3.71 -11.08 13.96
N LEU A 153 -4.10 -10.65 12.76
CA LEU A 153 -5.25 -9.76 12.57
C LEU A 153 -6.56 -10.40 13.06
N HIS A 154 -6.82 -11.66 12.71
CA HIS A 154 -8.01 -12.38 13.19
C HIS A 154 -7.98 -12.62 14.70
N GLY A 155 -6.81 -12.93 15.27
CA GLY A 155 -6.64 -13.09 16.71
C GLY A 155 -6.98 -11.82 17.50
N GLU A 156 -6.70 -10.66 16.92
CA GLU A 156 -7.08 -9.34 17.45
C GLU A 156 -8.53 -8.93 17.12
N GLY A 157 -9.28 -9.76 16.38
CA GLY A 157 -10.69 -9.53 16.05
C GLY A 157 -10.95 -8.49 14.96
N VAL A 158 -10.17 -8.51 13.87
CA VAL A 158 -10.26 -7.58 12.73
C VAL A 158 -11.64 -7.52 12.06
N GLU A 159 -12.49 -8.53 12.23
CA GLU A 159 -13.85 -8.60 11.70
C GLU A 159 -14.72 -7.44 12.17
N ARG A 160 -14.44 -6.87 13.35
CA ARG A 160 -15.18 -5.70 13.85
C ARG A 160 -14.89 -4.43 13.05
N LEU A 161 -13.75 -4.37 12.35
CA LEU A 161 -13.28 -3.20 11.60
C LEU A 161 -13.56 -3.32 10.09
N LEU A 162 -13.78 -4.54 9.60
CA LEU A 162 -14.07 -4.79 8.19
C LEU A 162 -15.56 -4.52 7.89
N PRO A 163 -15.88 -3.97 6.72
CA PRO A 163 -17.27 -3.84 6.30
C PRO A 163 -17.92 -5.23 6.19
N ARG A 164 -19.16 -5.33 6.70
CA ARG A 164 -19.99 -6.55 6.62
C ARG A 164 -20.40 -6.90 5.21
#